data_AF-A0A1F4S5W7-F1
#
_entry.id   AF-A0A1F4S5W7-F1
#
_cell.length_a   1.000
_cell.length_b   1.000
_cell.length_c   1.000
_cell.angle_alpha   90.00
_cell.angle_beta   90.00
_cell.angle_gamma   90.00
#
_symmetry.space_group_name_H-M   'P 1'
#
loop_
_entity.id
_entity.type
_entity.pdbx_description
1 polymer ?
#
loop_
_entity_poly.entity_id
_entity_poly.type
_entity_poly.pdbx_seq_one_letter_code
_entity_poly.pdbx_strand_id
1 'polypeptide(L)'
;MRKGFTLIELVMVIVILGILAAMVLPRFVSLQNEAKISAAKGALGAIRSAVAVRYATRATVESNPIPSTIEASMFQDGVIPVEPLTNSSSVTLVSGASDISSTSTAGWAYSSSEGRVWIYNSNYVSY
;
A
#
# COMPACT_ATOMS: atom_id res chain seq x y z
N MET A 1 47.11 -28.24 -19.20
CA MET A 1 47.30 -26.88 -18.64
C MET A 1 45.94 -26.22 -18.55
N ARG A 2 45.45 -25.89 -17.34
CA ARG A 2 44.20 -25.13 -17.18
C ARG A 2 44.47 -23.68 -17.56
N LYS A 3 43.77 -23.15 -18.58
CA LYS A 3 43.74 -21.71 -18.87
C LYS A 3 43.12 -21.02 -17.65
N GLY A 4 43.92 -20.29 -16.89
CA GLY A 4 43.41 -19.41 -15.83
C GLY A 4 42.76 -18.18 -16.45
N PHE A 5 41.68 -17.69 -15.83
CA PHE A 5 41.09 -16.39 -16.16
C PHE A 5 42.15 -15.29 -16.06
N THR A 6 42.17 -14.37 -17.02
CA THR A 6 43.07 -13.23 -16.96
C THR A 6 42.53 -12.20 -15.96
N LEU A 7 43.43 -11.49 -15.26
CA LEU A 7 43.02 -10.42 -14.34
C LEU A 7 42.26 -9.30 -15.09
N ILE A 8 42.61 -9.06 -16.35
CA ILE A 8 41.96 -8.04 -17.18
C ILE A 8 40.51 -8.43 -17.51
N GLU A 9 40.22 -9.72 -17.74
CA GLU A 9 38.84 -10.19 -17.94
C GLU A 9 37.97 -9.92 -16.71
N LEU A 10 38.49 -10.20 -15.51
CA LEU A 10 37.75 -9.94 -14.29
C LEU A 10 37.51 -8.44 -14.07
N VAL A 11 38.51 -7.61 -14.31
CA VAL A 11 38.42 -6.14 -14.15
C VAL A 11 37.44 -5.55 -15.16
N MET A 12 37.47 -5.97 -16.43
CA MET A 12 36.53 -5.47 -17.44
C MET A 12 35.08 -5.82 -17.07
N VAL A 13 34.83 -7.03 -16.56
CA VAL A 13 33.48 -7.47 -16.17
C VAL A 13 32.90 -6.62 -15.03
N ILE A 14 33.66 -6.37 -13.97
CA ILE A 14 33.18 -5.56 -12.85
C ILE A 14 32.97 -4.08 -13.25
N VAL A 15 33.76 -3.56 -14.20
CA VAL A 15 33.58 -2.21 -14.74
C VAL A 15 32.26 -2.12 -15.51
N ILE A 16 31.99 -3.09 -16.40
CA ILE A 16 30.73 -3.12 -17.16
C ILE A 16 29.54 -3.28 -16.20
N LEU A 17 29.60 -4.20 -15.24
CA LEU A 17 28.56 -4.39 -14.23
C LEU A 17 28.34 -3.13 -13.38
N GLY A 18 29.41 -2.39 -13.05
CA GLY A 18 29.32 -1.13 -12.32
C GLY A 18 28.54 -0.04 -13.08
N ILE A 19 28.81 0.11 -14.38
CA ILE A 19 28.09 1.07 -15.24
C ILE A 19 26.61 0.69 -15.38
N LEU A 20 26.33 -0.59 -15.64
CA LEU A 20 24.95 -1.09 -15.76
C LEU A 20 24.16 -0.92 -14.46
N ALA A 21 24.78 -1.23 -13.31
CA ALA A 21 24.15 -1.08 -12.01
C ALA A 21 23.79 0.39 -11.71
N ALA A 22 24.68 1.33 -12.05
CA ALA A 22 24.45 2.76 -11.83
C ALA A 22 23.26 3.30 -12.63
N MET A 23 23.04 2.83 -13.86
CA MET A 23 21.91 3.24 -14.69
C MET A 23 20.59 2.58 -14.26
N VAL A 24 20.63 1.30 -13.86
CA VAL A 24 19.41 0.50 -13.61
C VAL A 24 18.79 0.77 -12.25
N LEU A 25 19.61 0.99 -11.22
CA LEU A 25 19.16 1.14 -9.84
C LEU A 25 18.10 2.25 -9.62
N PRO A 26 18.24 3.49 -10.13
CA PRO A 26 17.25 4.53 -9.90
C PRO A 26 15.88 4.19 -10.48
N ARG A 27 15.85 3.58 -11.68
CA ARG A 27 14.60 3.12 -12.31
C ARG A 27 13.98 1.95 -11.53
N PHE A 28 14.81 1.06 -11.00
CA PHE A 28 14.31 -0.06 -10.22
C PHE A 28 13.61 0.39 -8.93
N VAL A 29 14.14 1.42 -8.26
CA VAL A 29 13.52 2.01 -7.06
C VAL A 29 12.18 2.70 -7.40
N SER A 30 12.11 3.45 -8.51
CA SER A 30 10.85 4.11 -8.91
C SER A 30 9.76 3.09 -9.26
N LEU A 31 10.11 2.03 -10.00
CA LEU A 31 9.17 0.96 -10.35
C LEU A 31 8.64 0.23 -9.12
N GLN A 32 9.48 -0.03 -8.11
CA GLN A 32 9.03 -0.62 -6.85
C GLN A 32 8.02 0.28 -6.13
N ASN A 33 8.25 1.59 -6.12
CA ASN A 33 7.33 2.54 -5.49
C ASN A 33 5.98 2.60 -6.23
N GLU A 34 6.00 2.66 -7.56
CA GLU A 34 4.79 2.61 -8.38
C GLU A 34 4.01 1.31 -8.20
N ALA A 35 4.71 0.17 -8.13
CA ALA A 35 4.10 -1.13 -7.86
C ALA A 35 3.40 -1.15 -6.49
N LYS A 36 4.04 -0.61 -5.44
CA LYS A 36 3.42 -0.49 -4.10
C LYS A 36 2.18 0.38 -4.13
N ILE A 37 2.21 1.54 -4.82
CA ILE A 37 1.05 2.42 -4.95
C ILE A 37 -0.09 1.72 -5.70
N SER A 38 0.22 1.00 -6.78
CA SER A 38 -0.78 0.23 -7.54
C SER A 38 -1.42 -0.87 -6.69
N ALA A 39 -0.62 -1.62 -5.93
CA ALA A 39 -1.11 -2.62 -5.00
C ALA A 39 -1.96 -1.99 -3.89
N ALA A 40 -1.55 -0.84 -3.35
CA ALA A 40 -2.31 -0.11 -2.33
C ALA A 40 -3.69 0.31 -2.85
N LYS A 41 -3.78 0.80 -4.10
CA LYS A 41 -5.06 1.13 -4.75
C LYS A 41 -5.96 -0.10 -4.93
N GLY A 42 -5.38 -1.25 -5.28
CA GLY A 42 -6.12 -2.51 -5.37
C GLY A 42 -6.71 -2.93 -4.02
N ALA A 43 -5.88 -2.94 -2.97
CA ALA A 43 -6.31 -3.24 -1.60
C ALA A 43 -7.36 -2.22 -1.10
N LEU A 44 -7.17 -0.93 -1.40
CA LEU A 44 -8.11 0.14 -1.09
C LEU A 44 -9.49 -0.12 -1.72
N GLY A 45 -9.52 -0.58 -2.98
CA GLY A 45 -10.75 -0.98 -3.67
C GLY A 45 -11.46 -2.15 -2.98
N ALA A 46 -10.71 -3.16 -2.51
CA ALA A 46 -11.27 -4.27 -1.74
C ALA A 46 -11.89 -3.80 -0.42
N ILE A 47 -11.23 -2.89 0.28
CA ILE A 47 -11.74 -2.30 1.53
C ILE A 47 -13.01 -1.48 1.27
N ARG A 48 -13.01 -0.61 0.24
CA ARG A 48 -14.19 0.17 -0.16
C ARG A 48 -15.37 -0.74 -0.50
N SER A 49 -15.11 -1.86 -1.18
CA SER A 49 -16.13 -2.88 -1.48
C SER A 49 -16.68 -3.53 -0.21
N ALA A 50 -15.82 -3.93 0.73
CA ALA A 50 -16.22 -4.51 2.01
C ALA A 50 -17.11 -3.54 2.83
N VAL A 51 -16.73 -2.27 2.91
CA VAL A 51 -17.53 -1.22 3.57
C VAL A 51 -18.89 -1.07 2.89
N ALA A 52 -18.95 -1.05 1.55
CA ALA A 52 -20.21 -0.95 0.81
C ALA A 52 -21.14 -2.15 1.05
N VAL A 53 -20.60 -3.38 1.07
CA VAL A 53 -21.37 -4.60 1.36
C VAL A 53 -21.88 -4.60 2.80
N ARG A 54 -21.03 -4.19 3.77
CA ARG A 54 -21.42 -4.05 5.18
C ARG A 54 -22.53 -3.02 5.35
N TYR A 55 -22.41 -1.87 4.68
CA TYR A 55 -23.44 -0.85 4.67
C TYR A 55 -24.76 -1.39 4.12
N ALA A 56 -24.75 -2.01 2.92
CA ALA A 56 -25.95 -2.52 2.26
C ALA A 56 -26.70 -3.56 3.10
N THR A 57 -25.95 -4.44 3.79
CA THR A 57 -26.53 -5.48 4.65
C THR A 57 -27.21 -4.92 5.90
N ARG A 58 -26.80 -3.72 6.34
CA ARG A 58 -27.20 -3.16 7.63
C ARG A 58 -28.10 -1.94 7.50
N ALA A 59 -28.19 -1.36 6.31
CA ALA A 59 -29.10 -0.25 5.99
C ALA A 59 -30.58 -0.56 6.24
N THR A 60 -30.97 -1.83 6.28
CA THR A 60 -32.35 -2.25 6.55
C THR A 60 -32.64 -2.53 8.02
N VAL A 61 -31.62 -2.58 8.90
CA VAL A 61 -31.76 -2.98 10.31
C VAL A 61 -31.18 -1.98 11.30
N GLU A 62 -30.23 -1.14 10.89
CA GLU A 62 -29.52 -0.17 11.73
C GLU A 62 -29.90 1.26 11.32
N SER A 63 -30.12 2.15 12.30
CA SER A 63 -30.35 3.58 12.04
C SER A 63 -29.11 4.30 11.50
N ASN A 64 -27.91 3.79 11.82
CA ASN A 64 -26.66 4.23 11.22
C ASN A 64 -25.90 3.02 10.66
N PRO A 65 -26.08 2.69 9.38
CA PRO A 65 -25.51 1.49 8.78
C PRO A 65 -24.04 1.62 8.37
N ILE A 66 -23.47 2.84 8.46
CA ILE A 66 -22.04 3.07 8.25
C ILE A 66 -21.27 2.43 9.41
N PRO A 67 -20.29 1.54 9.14
CA PRO A 67 -19.57 0.90 10.23
C PRO A 67 -18.74 1.92 11.03
N SER A 68 -18.61 1.71 12.34
CA SER A 68 -17.82 2.57 13.23
C SER A 68 -16.31 2.46 13.01
N THR A 69 -15.85 1.33 12.47
CA THR A 69 -14.47 1.09 12.03
C THR A 69 -14.46 0.00 10.96
N ILE A 70 -13.30 -0.25 10.35
CA ILE A 70 -13.11 -1.39 9.46
C ILE A 70 -12.69 -2.58 10.29
N GLU A 71 -13.47 -3.66 10.21
CA GLU A 71 -13.27 -4.87 10.97
C GLU A 71 -12.87 -6.02 10.03
N ALA A 72 -12.06 -6.94 10.55
CA ALA A 72 -11.60 -8.08 9.77
C ALA A 72 -12.76 -8.99 9.31
N SER A 73 -13.85 -9.02 10.08
CA SER A 73 -15.11 -9.72 9.76
C SER A 73 -15.81 -9.24 8.49
N MET A 74 -15.43 -8.07 7.96
CA MET A 74 -15.97 -7.53 6.71
C MET A 74 -15.37 -8.20 5.46
N PHE A 75 -14.29 -8.96 5.64
CA PHE A 75 -13.58 -9.65 4.58
C PHE A 75 -13.83 -11.16 4.68
N GLN A 76 -13.87 -11.84 3.54
CA GLN A 76 -14.17 -13.29 3.50
C GLN A 76 -13.09 -14.14 4.18
N ASP A 77 -11.84 -13.70 4.11
CA ASP A 77 -10.69 -14.33 4.75
C ASP A 77 -10.55 -13.93 6.23
N GLY A 78 -11.37 -13.00 6.73
CA GLY A 78 -11.28 -12.51 8.09
C GLY A 78 -10.04 -11.66 8.35
N VAL A 79 -9.41 -11.09 7.30
CA VAL A 79 -8.17 -10.31 7.40
C VAL A 79 -8.32 -8.96 6.70
N ILE A 80 -7.90 -7.90 7.36
CA ILE A 80 -7.84 -6.57 6.74
C ILE A 80 -6.64 -6.55 5.78
N PRO A 81 -6.82 -6.21 4.49
CA PRO A 81 -5.71 -6.11 3.55
C PRO A 81 -4.58 -5.22 4.08
N VAL A 82 -3.34 -5.66 3.92
CA VAL A 82 -2.17 -4.89 4.35
C VAL A 82 -1.91 -3.74 3.37
N GLU A 83 -1.66 -2.56 3.90
CA GLU A 83 -1.24 -1.39 3.14
C GLU A 83 0.24 -1.54 2.73
N PRO A 84 0.58 -1.59 1.42
CA PRO A 84 1.93 -1.95 0.95
C PRO A 84 3.04 -0.90 1.12
N LEU A 85 2.72 0.38 1.36
CA LEU A 85 3.71 1.45 1.52
C LEU A 85 4.35 1.42 2.91
N THR A 86 3.55 1.17 3.94
CA THR A 86 3.95 1.13 5.35
C THR A 86 3.91 -0.28 5.95
N ASN A 87 3.44 -1.27 5.17
CA ASN A 87 3.32 -2.68 5.57
C ASN A 87 2.50 -2.86 6.86
N SER A 88 1.35 -2.18 6.93
CA SER A 88 0.47 -2.16 8.09
C SER A 88 -0.97 -2.43 7.68
N SER A 89 -1.71 -3.21 8.45
CA SER A 89 -3.16 -3.39 8.30
C SER A 89 -3.96 -2.59 9.33
N SER A 90 -3.29 -1.73 10.11
CA SER A 90 -3.95 -0.89 11.11
C SER A 90 -4.93 0.08 10.47
N VAL A 91 -6.03 0.34 11.16
CA VAL A 91 -7.07 1.28 10.73
C VAL A 91 -7.15 2.39 11.76
N THR A 92 -6.93 3.62 11.32
CA THR A 92 -7.04 4.83 12.14
C THR A 92 -8.29 5.59 11.76
N LEU A 93 -9.08 5.97 12.78
CA LEU A 93 -10.27 6.78 12.58
C LEU A 93 -9.87 8.23 12.33
N VAL A 94 -10.44 8.82 11.29
CA VAL A 94 -10.27 10.22 10.91
C VAL A 94 -11.64 10.88 10.73
N SER A 95 -11.74 12.17 10.99
CA SER A 95 -12.95 12.95 10.70
C SER A 95 -13.07 13.27 9.20
N GLY A 96 -11.94 13.26 8.49
CA GLY A 96 -11.87 13.37 7.04
C GLY A 96 -10.44 13.34 6.51
N ALA A 97 -10.30 13.52 5.19
CA ALA A 97 -9.02 13.55 4.48
C ALA A 97 -7.99 14.55 5.04
N SER A 98 -8.44 15.66 5.63
CA SER A 98 -7.58 16.71 6.21
C SER A 98 -6.80 16.28 7.46
N ASP A 99 -7.24 15.22 8.15
CA ASP A 99 -6.59 14.72 9.36
C ASP A 99 -5.40 13.80 9.03
N ILE A 100 -5.28 13.38 7.78
CA ILE A 100 -4.26 12.45 7.33
C ILE A 100 -2.94 13.19 7.19
N SER A 101 -2.04 12.97 8.15
CA SER A 101 -0.68 13.50 8.15
C SER A 101 0.33 12.48 7.63
N SER A 102 1.55 12.94 7.31
CA SER A 102 2.69 12.09 6.97
C SER A 102 3.48 11.58 8.19
N THR A 103 2.99 11.82 9.41
CA THR A 103 3.69 11.50 10.66
C THR A 103 3.29 10.13 11.21
N SER A 104 4.28 9.24 11.41
CA SER A 104 4.36 8.00 12.23
C SER A 104 3.23 6.96 12.25
N THR A 105 2.04 7.27 11.74
CA THR A 105 0.90 6.36 11.67
C THR A 105 0.91 5.69 10.30
N ALA A 106 0.60 4.41 10.28
CA ALA A 106 0.75 3.50 9.15
C ALA A 106 -0.55 2.72 8.91
N GLY A 107 -0.87 2.40 7.67
CA GLY A 107 -2.06 1.64 7.29
C GLY A 107 -3.17 2.50 6.69
N TRP A 108 -4.41 2.23 7.08
CA TRP A 108 -5.61 2.82 6.50
C TRP A 108 -6.17 3.93 7.37
N ALA A 109 -6.67 4.99 6.74
CA ALA A 109 -7.47 6.03 7.39
C ALA A 109 -8.94 5.81 7.03
N TYR A 110 -9.82 5.75 8.01
CA TYR A 110 -11.25 5.51 7.82
C TYR A 110 -12.10 6.61 8.48
N SER A 111 -13.08 7.14 7.75
CA SER A 111 -14.08 8.06 8.29
C SER A 111 -15.40 7.34 8.50
N SER A 112 -15.81 7.20 9.76
CA SER A 112 -17.09 6.59 10.15
C SER A 112 -18.29 7.51 9.95
N SER A 113 -18.06 8.80 9.68
CA SER A 113 -19.12 9.77 9.33
C SER A 113 -19.42 9.75 7.84
N GLU A 114 -18.40 9.56 6.99
CA GLU A 114 -18.53 9.55 5.54
C GLU A 114 -18.53 8.15 4.92
N GLY A 115 -18.13 7.11 5.67
CA GLY A 115 -17.92 5.76 5.15
C GLY A 115 -16.77 5.67 4.15
N ARG A 116 -15.86 6.64 4.17
CA ARG A 116 -14.75 6.77 3.22
C ARG A 116 -13.47 6.22 3.82
N VAL A 117 -12.60 5.72 2.95
CA VAL A 117 -11.31 5.17 3.34
C VAL A 117 -10.21 5.66 2.40
N TRP A 118 -9.04 5.86 3.00
CA TRP A 118 -7.81 6.36 2.37
C TRP A 118 -6.60 5.60 2.89
N ILE A 119 -5.47 5.79 2.21
CA ILE A 119 -4.16 5.44 2.76
C ILE A 119 -3.80 6.50 3.82
N TYR A 120 -3.29 6.09 4.98
CA TYR A 120 -2.83 7.02 6.02
C TYR A 120 -1.47 7.62 5.61
N ASN A 121 -1.49 8.51 4.62
CA ASN A 121 -0.36 9.28 4.17
C ASN A 121 -0.85 10.44 3.30
N SER A 122 -0.49 11.67 3.66
CA SER A 122 -0.96 12.90 3.00
C SER A 122 -0.66 12.95 1.49
N ASN A 123 0.41 12.30 1.02
CA ASN A 123 0.77 12.24 -0.39
C ASN A 123 -0.16 11.35 -1.23
N TYR A 124 -0.96 10.49 -0.58
CA TYR A 124 -1.76 9.46 -1.24
C TYR A 124 -3.28 9.58 -0.97
N VAL A 125 -3.74 10.67 -0.36
CA VAL A 125 -5.15 10.89 0.01
C VAL A 125 -6.06 11.07 -1.20
N SER A 126 -5.53 11.48 -2.36
CA SER A 126 -6.30 11.69 -3.58
C SER A 126 -6.60 10.40 -4.37
N TYR A 127 -6.12 9.24 -3.91
CA TYR A 127 -6.25 7.95 -4.61
C TYR A 127 -7.44 7.08 -4.14
#